data_AF-A0A1H9NLP0-F1
#
_entry.id   AF-A0A1H9NLP0-F1
#
_cell.length_a   1.000
_cell.length_b   1.000
_cell.length_c   1.000
_cell.angle_alpha   90.00
_cell.angle_beta   90.00
_cell.angle_gamma   90.00
#
_symmetry.space_group_name_H-M   'P 1'
#
loop_
_entity.id
_entity.type
_entity.pdbx_description
1 polymer ?
#
loop_
_entity_poly.entity_id
_entity_poly.type
_entity_poly.pdbx_seq_one_letter_code
_entity_poly.pdbx_strand_id
1 'polypeptide(L)'
;MPASGAAAPPGLVSRDFLLLLAATFAVFGSATPMLSIVPLWAEHGGSGHGGAGATTAVHMATTVATQTVTGRILRRIPASWVLGGGALLIGLPCLGYALSAALPWTVAVSALRGTGFGLVTVAGSALAARLAGPGQRGRALGWYGVAVGLPAAALVPAAVWAVAEFGFVPVFAASAALGMLGAPLGAAVLAGRAPSRGRRPARTPGPGASEAGTSGPGACSARTVVVRTGSAPGAGSGPAPVRGLPVRLLAAPVLLLLAPVCALGSLMSFLPLALAPQAAPAALLTLSAALTIGRWAAGEWSDRRGGTGRFMAPCAALCALATAAFAVVGGGPAAPEGGGAVAGTAAAVAAALAFGLGMGALQNDTLVAMFHRTGPERHATISAAWNMTFDSAYGAGALLTGAVAQTFSLSLPAAFGVLAVLTAAVLPAAAALRPRPSHHR
;
A
#
# COMPACT_ATOMS: atom_id res chain seq x y z
N MET A 1 26.37 -16.94 38.73
CA MET A 1 25.26 -16.11 38.23
C MET A 1 25.35 -16.06 36.71
N PRO A 2 24.33 -16.51 35.96
CA PRO A 2 24.43 -16.58 34.51
C PRO A 2 24.32 -15.17 33.90
N ALA A 3 25.08 -14.97 32.83
CA ALA A 3 25.21 -13.74 32.08
C ALA A 3 23.84 -13.20 31.62
N SER A 4 23.59 -11.93 31.92
CA SER A 4 22.50 -11.14 31.36
C SER A 4 22.55 -11.21 29.83
N GLY A 5 21.50 -11.78 29.24
CA GLY A 5 21.37 -11.97 27.79
C GLY A 5 21.57 -10.67 27.02
N ALA A 6 22.65 -10.62 26.26
CA ALA A 6 22.89 -9.57 25.28
C ALA A 6 21.75 -9.62 24.25
N ALA A 7 20.91 -8.59 24.23
CA ALA A 7 19.89 -8.44 23.20
C ALA A 7 20.57 -8.46 21.83
N ALA A 8 20.20 -9.42 20.98
CA ALA A 8 20.71 -9.50 19.62
C ALA A 8 20.57 -8.13 18.93
N PRO A 9 21.61 -7.65 18.25
CA PRO A 9 21.59 -6.31 17.66
C PRO A 9 20.43 -6.19 16.66
N PRO A 10 19.77 -5.02 16.58
CA PRO A 10 18.77 -4.77 15.56
C PRO A 10 19.40 -4.98 14.18
N GLY A 11 18.76 -5.81 13.36
CA GLY A 11 19.28 -6.19 12.07
C GLY A 11 18.23 -6.93 11.25
N LEU A 12 18.42 -6.91 9.93
CA LEU A 12 17.51 -7.52 8.95
C LEU A 12 17.40 -9.05 9.07
N VAL A 13 18.26 -9.68 9.87
CA VAL A 13 18.26 -11.13 10.14
C VAL A 13 17.80 -11.42 11.58
N SER A 14 17.37 -10.39 12.33
CA SER A 14 16.87 -10.60 13.68
C SER A 14 15.56 -11.37 13.68
N ARG A 15 15.35 -12.22 14.70
CA ARG A 15 14.12 -12.99 14.90
C ARG A 15 12.86 -12.12 14.75
N ASP A 16 12.82 -10.96 15.39
CA ASP A 16 11.65 -10.07 15.36
C ASP A 16 11.38 -9.51 13.96
N PHE A 17 12.44 -9.22 13.18
CA PHE A 17 12.28 -8.74 11.81
C PHE A 17 11.80 -9.86 10.88
N LEU A 18 12.33 -11.07 11.01
CA LEU A 18 11.86 -12.24 10.25
C LEU A 18 10.41 -12.61 10.59
N LEU A 19 10.04 -12.55 11.87
CA LEU A 19 8.66 -12.74 12.30
C LEU A 19 7.72 -11.68 11.72
N LEU A 20 8.17 -10.42 11.67
CA LEU A 20 7.41 -9.35 11.02
C LEU A 20 7.23 -9.65 9.52
N LEU A 21 8.29 -10.03 8.80
CA LEU A 21 8.19 -10.38 7.37
C LEU A 21 7.23 -11.56 7.15
N ALA A 22 7.32 -12.61 7.97
CA ALA A 22 6.44 -13.77 7.89
C ALA A 22 4.97 -13.41 8.17
N ALA A 23 4.72 -12.60 9.21
CA ALA A 23 3.39 -12.11 9.54
C ALA A 23 2.82 -11.23 8.41
N THR A 24 3.63 -10.33 7.85
CA THR A 24 3.25 -9.49 6.70
C THR A 24 2.92 -10.35 5.49
N PHE A 25 3.77 -11.33 5.15
CA PHE A 25 3.51 -12.25 4.05
C PHE A 25 2.19 -13.00 4.22
N ALA A 26 1.95 -13.56 5.41
CA ALA A 26 0.74 -14.31 5.72
C ALA A 26 -0.52 -13.44 5.65
N VAL A 27 -0.46 -12.22 6.19
CA VAL A 27 -1.59 -11.27 6.15
C VAL A 27 -1.88 -10.81 4.71
N PHE A 28 -0.87 -10.42 3.95
CA PHE A 28 -1.07 -10.00 2.56
C PHE A 28 -1.48 -11.17 1.67
N GLY A 29 -1.05 -12.40 1.98
CA GLY A 29 -1.53 -13.60 1.32
C GLY A 29 -2.98 -13.97 1.63
N SER A 30 -3.50 -13.52 2.77
CA SER A 30 -4.94 -13.57 3.06
C SER A 30 -5.72 -12.44 2.38
N ALA A 31 -5.18 -11.22 2.40
CA ALA A 31 -5.87 -10.02 1.94
C ALA A 31 -5.98 -9.93 0.41
N THR A 32 -4.86 -10.15 -0.29
CA THR A 32 -4.74 -9.82 -1.71
C THR A 32 -5.57 -10.70 -2.64
N PRO A 33 -5.68 -12.04 -2.46
CA PRO A 33 -6.54 -12.86 -3.31
C PRO A 33 -8.00 -12.42 -3.30
N MET A 34 -8.49 -12.00 -2.13
CA MET A 34 -9.87 -11.61 -1.94
C MET A 34 -10.26 -10.34 -2.70
N LEU A 35 -9.29 -9.55 -3.19
CA LEU A 35 -9.57 -8.36 -4.02
C LEU A 35 -10.22 -8.72 -5.37
N SER A 36 -9.97 -9.93 -5.87
CA SER A 36 -10.60 -10.45 -7.10
C SER A 36 -11.70 -11.48 -6.80
N ILE A 37 -11.53 -12.29 -5.75
CA ILE A 37 -12.48 -13.38 -5.45
C ILE A 37 -13.79 -12.86 -4.84
N VAL A 38 -13.77 -11.82 -4.00
CA VAL A 38 -15.00 -11.33 -3.36
C VAL A 38 -15.96 -10.67 -4.37
N PRO A 39 -15.49 -9.85 -5.33
CA PRO A 39 -16.33 -9.39 -6.45
C PRO A 39 -16.93 -10.54 -7.27
N LEU A 40 -16.11 -11.55 -7.62
CA LEU A 40 -16.58 -12.77 -8.29
C LEU A 40 -17.66 -13.50 -7.48
N TRP A 41 -17.49 -13.63 -6.17
CA TRP A 41 -18.44 -14.27 -5.28
C TRP A 41 -19.77 -13.51 -5.17
N ALA A 42 -19.70 -12.17 -5.09
CA ALA A 42 -20.88 -11.32 -5.05
C ALA A 42 -21.69 -11.43 -6.36
N GLU A 43 -21.01 -11.43 -7.51
CA GLU A 43 -21.66 -11.60 -8.80
C GLU A 43 -22.26 -13.01 -8.96
N HIS A 44 -21.55 -14.05 -8.50
CA HIS A 44 -22.10 -15.41 -8.42
C HIS A 44 -23.36 -15.49 -7.54
N GLY A 45 -23.41 -14.70 -6.46
CA GLY A 45 -24.59 -14.54 -5.60
C GLY A 45 -25.72 -13.69 -6.20
N GLY A 46 -25.59 -13.23 -7.44
CA GLY A 46 -26.60 -12.44 -8.14
C GLY A 46 -26.62 -10.95 -7.80
N SER A 47 -25.58 -10.40 -7.16
CA SER A 47 -25.56 -8.98 -6.78
C SER A 47 -25.37 -8.01 -7.96
N GLY A 48 -25.03 -8.54 -9.14
CA GLY A 48 -24.60 -7.77 -10.30
C GLY A 48 -23.29 -7.01 -10.08
N HIS A 49 -22.87 -6.26 -11.09
CA HIS A 49 -21.58 -5.56 -11.08
C HIS A 49 -21.47 -4.46 -10.01
N GLY A 50 -22.56 -3.76 -9.71
CA GLY A 50 -22.55 -2.73 -8.65
C GLY A 50 -22.35 -3.34 -7.26
N GLY A 51 -22.98 -4.47 -6.97
CA GLY A 51 -22.74 -5.23 -5.74
C GLY A 51 -21.31 -5.74 -5.64
N ALA A 52 -20.76 -6.29 -6.72
CA ALA A 52 -19.36 -6.71 -6.79
C ALA A 52 -18.39 -5.56 -6.48
N GLY A 53 -18.58 -4.39 -7.11
CA GLY A 53 -17.79 -3.19 -6.84
C GLY A 53 -17.95 -2.66 -5.41
N ALA A 54 -19.16 -2.76 -4.84
CA ALA A 54 -19.44 -2.31 -3.48
C ALA A 54 -18.67 -3.10 -2.41
N THR A 55 -18.42 -4.39 -2.62
CA THR A 55 -17.63 -5.20 -1.67
C THR A 55 -16.20 -4.67 -1.51
N THR A 56 -15.51 -4.41 -2.62
CA THR A 56 -14.17 -3.78 -2.64
C THR A 56 -14.21 -2.38 -2.06
N ALA A 57 -15.22 -1.58 -2.41
CA ALA A 57 -15.36 -0.21 -1.95
C ALA A 57 -15.53 -0.12 -0.43
N VAL A 58 -16.39 -0.97 0.15
CA VAL A 58 -16.61 -1.02 1.60
C VAL A 58 -15.37 -1.55 2.32
N HIS A 59 -14.69 -2.55 1.75
CA HIS A 59 -13.41 -3.03 2.28
C HIS A 59 -12.37 -1.90 2.38
N MET A 60 -12.23 -1.10 1.32
CA MET A 60 -11.29 0.03 1.33
C MET A 60 -11.77 1.19 2.21
N ALA A 61 -13.07 1.50 2.23
CA ALA A 61 -13.61 2.57 3.06
C ALA A 61 -13.40 2.27 4.56
N THR A 62 -13.67 1.04 4.99
CA THR A 62 -13.42 0.60 6.37
C THR A 62 -11.95 0.51 6.70
N THR A 63 -11.10 0.13 5.73
CA THR A 63 -9.63 0.22 5.85
C THR A 63 -9.20 1.65 6.18
N VAL A 64 -9.57 2.62 5.34
CA VAL A 64 -9.20 4.03 5.49
C VAL A 64 -9.73 4.58 6.81
N ALA A 65 -11.00 4.34 7.13
CA ALA A 65 -11.59 4.74 8.40
C ALA A 65 -10.77 4.21 9.59
N THR A 66 -10.37 2.94 9.54
CA THR A 66 -9.55 2.31 10.58
C THR A 66 -8.14 2.89 10.65
N GLN A 67 -7.50 3.16 9.51
CA GLN A 67 -6.18 3.80 9.47
C GLN A 67 -6.16 5.15 10.19
N THR A 68 -7.24 5.95 10.11
CA THR A 68 -7.31 7.26 10.80
C THR A 68 -7.31 7.17 12.33
N VAL A 69 -7.82 6.07 12.90
CA VAL A 69 -7.90 5.86 14.36
C VAL A 69 -6.77 4.98 14.89
N THR A 70 -6.13 4.17 14.04
CA THR A 70 -5.11 3.19 14.45
C THR A 70 -3.92 3.83 15.16
N GLY A 71 -3.49 5.02 14.74
CA GLY A 71 -2.44 5.77 15.44
C GLY A 71 -2.80 6.09 16.91
N ARG A 72 -4.09 6.24 17.24
CA ARG A 72 -4.55 6.39 18.63
C ARG A 72 -4.52 5.08 19.39
N ILE A 73 -4.89 3.98 18.72
CA ILE A 73 -4.85 2.62 19.28
C ILE A 73 -3.42 2.25 19.65
N LEU A 74 -2.45 2.52 18.78
CA LEU A 74 -1.03 2.22 18.98
C LEU A 74 -0.38 2.98 20.16
N ARG A 75 -1.02 4.04 20.67
CA ARG A 75 -0.56 4.71 21.91
C ARG A 75 -0.92 3.95 23.19
N ARG A 76 -1.93 3.07 23.11
CA ARG A 76 -2.46 2.31 24.26
C ARG A 76 -2.17 0.83 24.16
N ILE A 77 -2.15 0.29 22.94
CA ILE A 77 -1.97 -1.13 22.67
C ILE A 77 -0.64 -1.33 21.91
N PRO A 78 0.21 -2.30 22.31
CA PRO A 78 1.46 -2.55 21.61
C PRO A 78 1.21 -2.94 20.14
N ALA A 79 2.07 -2.46 19.24
CA ALA A 79 1.90 -2.68 17.80
C ALA A 79 1.85 -4.16 17.39
N SER A 80 2.53 -5.06 18.12
CA SER A 80 2.48 -6.51 17.87
C SER A 80 1.10 -7.11 18.12
N TRP A 81 0.41 -6.67 19.19
CA TRP A 81 -0.96 -7.07 19.48
C TRP A 81 -1.95 -6.50 18.45
N VAL A 82 -1.76 -5.26 18.03
CA VAL A 82 -2.58 -4.66 16.96
C VAL A 82 -2.39 -5.40 15.64
N LEU A 83 -1.15 -5.77 15.30
CA LEU A 83 -0.84 -6.57 14.12
C LEU A 83 -1.50 -7.96 14.20
N GLY A 84 -1.39 -8.65 15.34
CA GLY A 84 -1.99 -9.97 15.54
C GLY A 84 -3.52 -9.95 15.48
N GLY A 85 -4.16 -8.98 16.15
CA GLY A 85 -5.61 -8.81 16.11
C GLY A 85 -6.13 -8.41 14.72
N GLY A 86 -5.40 -7.53 14.03
CA GLY A 86 -5.71 -7.18 12.63
C GLY A 86 -5.60 -8.38 11.69
N ALA A 87 -4.60 -9.24 11.88
CA ALA A 87 -4.45 -10.47 11.09
C ALA A 87 -5.64 -11.42 11.26
N LEU A 88 -6.15 -11.59 12.50
CA LEU A 88 -7.38 -12.37 12.76
C LEU A 88 -8.59 -11.75 12.07
N LEU A 89 -8.75 -10.42 12.13
CA LEU A 89 -9.85 -9.72 11.46
C LEU A 89 -9.79 -9.80 9.93
N ILE A 90 -8.61 -10.02 9.34
CA ILE A 90 -8.47 -10.25 7.90
C ILE A 90 -8.76 -11.72 7.56
N GLY A 91 -8.23 -12.66 8.36
CA GLY A 91 -8.30 -14.10 8.07
C GLY A 91 -9.64 -14.74 8.44
N LEU A 92 -10.03 -14.66 9.71
CA LEU A 92 -11.20 -15.37 10.24
C LEU A 92 -12.49 -15.07 9.45
N PRO A 93 -12.79 -13.80 9.08
CA PRO A 93 -14.02 -13.51 8.34
C PRO A 93 -14.04 -14.08 6.92
N CYS A 94 -12.90 -14.51 6.33
CA CYS A 94 -12.91 -15.20 5.03
C CYS A 94 -13.81 -16.44 5.05
N LEU A 95 -13.86 -17.17 6.17
CA LEU A 95 -14.76 -18.32 6.32
C LEU A 95 -16.24 -17.93 6.26
N GLY A 96 -16.55 -16.68 6.65
CA GLY A 96 -17.90 -16.13 6.57
C GLY A 96 -18.43 -16.05 5.15
N TYR A 97 -17.57 -15.88 4.13
CA TYR A 97 -18.03 -15.87 2.73
C TYR A 97 -18.62 -17.21 2.30
N ALA A 98 -18.18 -18.34 2.87
CA ALA A 98 -18.74 -19.65 2.56
C ALA A 98 -20.18 -19.84 3.09
N LEU A 99 -20.64 -18.98 4.00
CA LEU A 99 -21.98 -19.10 4.61
C LEU A 99 -23.08 -18.49 3.73
N SER A 100 -22.78 -17.45 2.95
CA SER A 100 -23.75 -16.81 2.08
C SER A 100 -23.08 -15.91 1.03
N ALA A 101 -23.67 -15.89 -0.17
CA ALA A 101 -23.31 -14.97 -1.24
C ALA A 101 -24.20 -13.70 -1.27
N ALA A 102 -25.18 -13.59 -0.36
CA ALA A 102 -26.09 -12.46 -0.33
C ALA A 102 -25.32 -11.14 -0.09
N LEU A 103 -25.62 -10.12 -0.89
CA LEU A 103 -24.86 -8.87 -0.90
C LEU A 103 -24.69 -8.22 0.49
N PRO A 104 -25.74 -8.08 1.35
CA PRO A 104 -25.57 -7.49 2.67
C PRO A 104 -24.57 -8.26 3.55
N TRP A 105 -24.57 -9.59 3.45
CA TRP A 105 -23.65 -10.44 4.19
C TRP A 105 -22.22 -10.31 3.66
N THR A 106 -22.04 -10.43 2.34
CA THR A 106 -20.72 -10.29 1.69
C THR A 106 -20.10 -8.92 1.98
N VAL A 107 -20.90 -7.85 1.98
CA VAL A 107 -20.45 -6.49 2.33
C VAL A 107 -20.07 -6.40 3.82
N ALA A 108 -20.86 -6.98 4.72
CA ALA A 108 -20.54 -6.98 6.16
C ALA A 108 -19.23 -7.73 6.46
N VAL A 109 -19.01 -8.90 5.84
CA VAL A 109 -17.75 -9.63 5.95
C VAL A 109 -16.60 -8.80 5.38
N SER A 110 -16.80 -8.14 4.23
CA SER A 110 -15.78 -7.29 3.59
C SER A 110 -15.39 -6.09 4.45
N ALA A 111 -16.36 -5.47 5.13
CA ALA A 111 -16.16 -4.40 6.10
C ALA A 111 -15.27 -4.85 7.27
N LEU A 112 -15.56 -6.02 7.84
CA LEU A 112 -14.79 -6.57 8.96
C LEU A 112 -13.33 -6.84 8.56
N ARG A 113 -13.13 -7.39 7.36
CA ARG A 113 -11.79 -7.60 6.79
C ARG A 113 -11.06 -6.28 6.53
N GLY A 114 -11.76 -5.26 6.05
CA GLY A 114 -11.19 -3.93 5.82
C GLY A 114 -10.71 -3.28 7.11
N THR A 115 -11.47 -3.42 8.21
CA THR A 115 -11.00 -3.00 9.54
C THR A 115 -9.69 -3.70 9.91
N GLY A 116 -9.60 -5.02 9.73
CA GLY A 116 -8.36 -5.76 9.96
C GLY A 116 -7.19 -5.24 9.12
N PHE A 117 -7.42 -5.01 7.82
CA PHE A 117 -6.41 -4.51 6.89
C PHE A 117 -5.89 -3.12 7.28
N GLY A 118 -6.79 -2.23 7.71
CA GLY A 118 -6.41 -0.91 8.23
C GLY A 118 -5.54 -0.97 9.48
N LEU A 119 -5.78 -1.92 10.40
CA LEU A 119 -4.95 -2.12 11.58
C LEU A 119 -3.55 -2.63 11.22
N VAL A 120 -3.47 -3.66 10.37
CA VAL A 120 -2.19 -4.30 9.98
C VAL A 120 -1.31 -3.35 9.21
N THR A 121 -1.85 -2.58 8.26
CA THR A 121 -1.05 -1.67 7.42
C THR A 121 -0.33 -0.60 8.26
N VAL A 122 -1.00 -0.03 9.25
CA VAL A 122 -0.39 0.98 10.16
C VAL A 122 0.52 0.32 11.21
N ALA A 123 0.11 -0.80 11.82
CA ALA A 123 0.90 -1.47 12.84
C ALA A 123 2.20 -2.10 12.27
N GLY A 124 2.11 -2.74 11.10
CA GLY A 124 3.23 -3.39 10.43
C GLY A 124 4.30 -2.40 9.98
N SER A 125 3.90 -1.28 9.37
CA SER A 125 4.84 -0.21 9.00
C SER A 125 5.51 0.44 10.21
N ALA A 126 4.78 0.63 11.32
CA ALA A 126 5.35 1.10 12.58
C ALA A 126 6.36 0.10 13.18
N LEU A 127 6.07 -1.21 13.13
CA LEU A 127 7.00 -2.25 13.58
C LEU A 127 8.25 -2.33 12.70
N ALA A 128 8.09 -2.26 11.38
CA ALA A 128 9.20 -2.25 10.43
C ALA A 128 10.16 -1.09 10.72
N ALA A 129 9.62 0.11 10.95
CA ALA A 129 10.41 1.29 11.29
C ALA A 129 11.13 1.16 12.65
N ARG A 130 10.50 0.50 13.64
CA ARG A 130 11.09 0.28 14.97
C ARG A 130 12.20 -0.77 14.98
N LEU A 131 12.08 -1.79 14.14
CA LEU A 131 13.05 -2.88 14.05
C LEU A 131 14.26 -2.53 13.18
N ALA A 132 14.12 -1.54 12.30
CA ALA A 132 15.21 -1.05 11.48
C ALA A 132 16.24 -0.24 12.30
N GLY A 133 17.48 -0.74 12.36
CA GLY A 133 18.60 -0.02 12.99
C GLY A 133 18.98 1.28 12.26
N PRO A 134 19.77 2.17 12.91
CA PRO A 134 20.34 3.35 12.27
C PRO A 134 21.11 2.95 11.00
N GLY A 135 20.78 3.56 9.85
CA GLY A 135 21.42 3.26 8.56
C GLY A 135 20.86 2.07 7.77
N GLN A 136 19.97 1.23 8.34
CA GLN A 136 19.40 0.06 7.64
C GLN A 136 17.93 0.24 7.22
N ARG A 137 17.33 1.42 7.45
CA ARG A 137 15.90 1.69 7.21
C ARG A 137 15.46 1.46 5.77
N GLY A 138 16.28 1.83 4.79
CA GLY A 138 15.98 1.60 3.37
C GLY A 138 15.90 0.11 3.04
N ARG A 139 16.89 -0.68 3.46
CA ARG A 139 16.89 -2.15 3.27
C ARG A 139 15.74 -2.84 3.99
N ALA A 140 15.42 -2.40 5.22
CA ALA A 140 14.30 -2.94 5.98
C ALA A 140 12.95 -2.67 5.28
N LEU A 141 12.76 -1.45 4.79
CA LEU A 141 11.58 -1.08 4.02
C LEU A 141 11.49 -1.86 2.71
N GLY A 142 12.63 -2.12 2.05
CA GLY A 142 12.71 -2.97 0.85
C GLY A 142 12.22 -4.39 1.10
N TRP A 143 12.77 -5.09 2.10
CA TRP A 143 12.32 -6.44 2.46
C TRP A 143 10.86 -6.49 2.92
N TYR A 144 10.42 -5.49 3.69
CA TYR A 144 9.01 -5.36 4.06
C TYR A 144 8.13 -5.20 2.83
N GLY A 145 8.55 -4.39 1.85
CA GLY A 145 7.87 -4.23 0.56
C GLY A 145 7.80 -5.52 -0.24
N VAL A 146 8.85 -6.35 -0.23
CA VAL A 146 8.83 -7.69 -0.84
C VAL A 146 7.80 -8.59 -0.16
N ALA A 147 7.76 -8.61 1.17
CA ALA A 147 6.78 -9.40 1.93
C ALA A 147 5.32 -8.95 1.66
N VAL A 148 5.11 -7.67 1.31
CA VAL A 148 3.81 -7.13 0.88
C VAL A 148 3.49 -7.51 -0.57
N GLY A 149 4.45 -7.32 -1.49
CA GLY A 149 4.22 -7.43 -2.93
C GLY A 149 4.20 -8.87 -3.47
N LEU A 150 5.01 -9.77 -2.90
CA LEU A 150 5.13 -11.14 -3.39
C LEU A 150 3.83 -11.95 -3.25
N PRO A 151 3.08 -11.88 -2.13
CA PRO A 151 1.76 -12.48 -2.05
C PRO A 151 0.80 -11.95 -3.11
N ALA A 152 0.77 -10.64 -3.35
CA ALA A 152 -0.10 -10.03 -4.36
C ALA A 152 0.22 -10.54 -5.77
N ALA A 153 1.51 -10.70 -6.08
CA ALA A 153 1.97 -11.19 -7.38
C ALA A 153 1.59 -12.65 -7.63
N ALA A 154 1.74 -13.52 -6.63
CA ALA A 154 1.53 -14.95 -6.80
C ALA A 154 0.09 -15.38 -6.52
N LEU A 155 -0.52 -14.89 -5.44
CA LEU A 155 -1.75 -15.47 -4.90
C LEU A 155 -3.02 -14.87 -5.50
N VAL A 156 -2.98 -13.66 -6.07
CA VAL A 156 -4.11 -13.09 -6.82
C VAL A 156 -4.46 -13.95 -8.05
N PRO A 157 -3.52 -14.19 -9.00
CA PRO A 157 -3.82 -15.03 -10.16
C PRO A 157 -4.06 -16.50 -9.77
N ALA A 158 -3.30 -17.02 -8.80
CA ALA A 158 -3.49 -18.39 -8.33
C ALA A 158 -4.87 -18.62 -7.71
N ALA A 159 -5.43 -17.64 -7.01
CA ALA A 159 -6.77 -17.75 -6.45
C ALA A 159 -7.86 -17.75 -7.52
N VAL A 160 -7.74 -16.92 -8.56
CA VAL A 160 -8.69 -16.92 -9.68
C VAL A 160 -8.67 -18.26 -10.41
N TRP A 161 -7.48 -18.78 -10.69
CA TRP A 161 -7.32 -20.14 -11.23
C TRP A 161 -7.90 -21.21 -10.29
N ALA A 162 -7.60 -21.14 -8.98
CA ALA A 162 -8.08 -22.12 -8.01
C ALA A 162 -9.61 -22.10 -7.85
N VAL A 163 -10.27 -20.94 -7.98
CA VAL A 163 -11.74 -20.88 -8.00
C VAL A 163 -12.30 -21.58 -9.23
N ALA A 164 -11.66 -21.46 -10.39
CA ALA A 164 -12.12 -22.14 -11.61
C ALA A 164 -12.01 -23.67 -11.49
N GLU A 165 -10.95 -24.18 -10.85
CA GLU A 165 -10.69 -25.63 -10.74
C GLU A 165 -11.36 -26.27 -9.51
N PHE A 166 -11.35 -25.59 -8.36
CA PHE A 166 -11.73 -26.16 -7.06
C PHE A 166 -12.92 -25.44 -6.40
N GLY A 167 -13.44 -24.37 -7.00
CA GLY A 167 -14.50 -23.54 -6.45
C GLY A 167 -14.05 -22.55 -5.36
N PHE A 168 -14.99 -21.80 -4.82
CA PHE A 168 -14.73 -20.69 -3.89
C PHE A 168 -14.27 -21.11 -2.49
N VAL A 169 -14.86 -22.18 -1.95
CA VAL A 169 -14.70 -22.57 -0.53
C VAL A 169 -13.23 -22.89 -0.17
N PRO A 170 -12.47 -23.69 -0.96
CA PRO A 170 -11.06 -23.94 -0.66
C PRO A 170 -10.21 -22.66 -0.64
N VAL A 171 -10.51 -21.70 -1.52
CA VAL A 171 -9.82 -20.42 -1.59
C VAL A 171 -10.11 -19.56 -0.35
N PHE A 172 -11.37 -19.52 0.10
CA PHE A 172 -11.73 -18.87 1.36
C PHE A 172 -11.04 -19.50 2.57
N ALA A 173 -10.98 -20.82 2.64
CA ALA A 173 -10.31 -21.55 3.71
C ALA A 173 -8.79 -21.30 3.71
N ALA A 174 -8.14 -21.32 2.54
CA ALA A 174 -6.72 -21.04 2.40
C ALA A 174 -6.38 -19.59 2.81
N SER A 175 -7.17 -18.61 2.35
CA SER A 175 -7.01 -17.22 2.79
C SER A 175 -7.27 -17.05 4.29
N ALA A 176 -8.25 -17.76 4.86
CA ALA A 176 -8.48 -17.74 6.31
C ALA A 176 -7.29 -18.29 7.09
N ALA A 177 -6.77 -19.45 6.69
CA ALA A 177 -5.62 -20.09 7.31
C ALA A 177 -4.38 -19.18 7.30
N LEU A 178 -4.07 -18.54 6.16
CA LEU A 178 -2.97 -17.59 6.06
C LEU A 178 -3.14 -16.40 7.02
N GLY A 179 -4.32 -15.80 7.08
CA GLY A 179 -4.58 -14.67 7.98
C GLY A 179 -4.50 -15.07 9.46
N MET A 180 -5.03 -16.25 9.80
CA MET A 180 -4.95 -16.83 11.14
C MET A 180 -3.52 -17.18 11.54
N LEU A 181 -2.68 -17.65 10.61
CA LEU A 181 -1.24 -17.87 10.84
C LEU A 181 -0.49 -16.55 11.07
N GLY A 182 -0.90 -15.48 10.41
CA GLY A 182 -0.33 -14.14 10.62
C GLY A 182 -0.52 -13.61 12.05
N ALA A 183 -1.57 -14.06 12.75
CA ALA A 183 -1.90 -13.59 14.09
C ALA A 183 -0.87 -13.96 15.17
N PRO A 184 -0.52 -15.24 15.40
CA PRO A 184 0.51 -15.61 16.36
C PRO A 184 1.88 -15.09 15.94
N LEU A 185 2.20 -15.06 14.64
CA LEU A 185 3.45 -14.50 14.13
C LEU A 185 3.59 -13.01 14.48
N GLY A 186 2.53 -12.22 14.23
CA GLY A 186 2.49 -10.79 14.52
C GLY A 186 2.51 -10.49 16.03
N ALA A 187 1.78 -11.26 16.83
CA ALA A 187 1.76 -11.13 18.29
C ALA A 187 3.12 -11.48 18.92
N ALA A 188 3.85 -12.44 18.34
CA ALA A 188 5.17 -12.85 18.80
C ALA A 188 6.29 -11.83 18.50
N VAL A 189 6.06 -10.85 17.61
CA VAL A 189 7.02 -9.78 17.33
C VAL A 189 7.28 -8.99 18.61
N LEU A 190 8.54 -8.90 19.04
CA LEU A 190 8.97 -8.24 20.29
C LEU A 190 8.41 -8.89 21.57
N ALA A 191 7.77 -10.06 21.49
CA ALA A 191 7.35 -10.82 22.67
C ALA A 191 8.60 -11.26 23.45
N GLY A 192 8.75 -10.77 24.69
CA GLY A 192 9.89 -11.05 25.57
C GLY A 192 10.87 -9.87 25.76
N ARG A 193 10.72 -8.77 25.01
CA ARG A 193 11.46 -7.53 25.33
C ARG A 193 10.69 -6.75 26.39
N ALA A 194 11.16 -6.81 27.64
CA ALA A 194 10.63 -5.97 28.71
C ALA A 194 10.61 -4.49 28.25
N PRO A 195 9.54 -3.71 28.53
CA PRO A 195 9.55 -2.29 28.25
C PRO A 195 10.75 -1.69 29.00
N SER A 196 11.74 -1.19 28.26
CA SER A 196 12.82 -0.41 28.85
C SER A 196 12.19 0.80 29.52
N ARG A 197 11.90 0.71 30.83
CA ARG A 197 11.49 1.84 31.66
C ARG A 197 12.50 2.94 31.38
N GLY A 198 12.02 4.06 30.86
CA GLY A 198 12.85 5.17 30.42
C GLY A 198 13.92 5.45 31.45
N ARG A 199 15.18 5.27 31.06
CA ARG A 199 16.33 5.70 31.85
C ARG A 199 16.14 7.21 31.99
N ARG A 200 15.67 7.64 33.16
CA ARG A 200 15.57 9.05 33.54
C ARG A 200 16.89 9.71 33.11
N PRO A 201 16.89 10.77 32.30
CA PRO A 201 18.13 11.45 31.99
C PRO A 201 18.79 11.79 33.33
N ALA A 202 20.01 11.31 33.54
CA ALA A 202 20.76 11.63 34.74
C ALA A 202 20.76 13.14 34.87
N ARG A 203 20.23 13.66 35.99
CA ARG A 203 20.33 15.09 36.32
C ARG A 203 21.82 15.38 36.35
N THR A 204 22.33 16.05 35.32
CA THR A 204 23.62 16.71 35.41
C THR A 204 23.53 17.68 36.60
N PRO A 205 24.43 17.60 37.59
CA PRO A 205 24.47 18.60 38.65
C PRO A 205 24.64 19.97 37.99
N GLY A 206 23.74 20.91 38.30
CA GLY A 206 23.88 22.28 37.85
C GLY A 206 25.16 22.89 38.46
N PRO A 207 25.89 23.74 37.72
CA PRO A 207 27.03 24.43 38.30
C PRO A 207 26.50 25.42 39.34
N GLY A 208 26.78 25.12 40.62
CA GLY A 208 26.65 26.07 41.72
C GLY A 208 27.66 27.19 41.57
N ALA A 209 27.24 28.39 41.94
CA ALA A 209 28.05 29.60 41.95
C ALA A 209 29.24 29.51 42.92
N SER A 210 30.41 29.98 42.48
CA SER A 210 31.46 30.54 43.36
C SER A 210 32.35 31.46 42.51
N GLU A 211 32.16 32.76 42.80
CA GLU A 211 33.18 33.79 43.08
C GLU A 211 34.13 34.33 41.99
N ALA A 212 34.32 35.65 42.15
CA ALA A 212 35.05 36.62 41.36
C ALA A 212 36.58 36.48 41.41
N GLY A 213 37.27 37.02 40.40
CA GLY A 213 38.73 37.20 40.42
C GLY A 213 39.32 37.79 39.13
N THR A 214 39.53 39.10 39.18
CA THR A 214 40.27 40.06 38.31
C THR A 214 41.45 39.63 37.42
N SER A 215 41.58 40.35 36.28
CA SER A 215 42.80 40.96 35.64
C SER A 215 43.42 40.37 34.35
N GLY A 216 43.60 41.26 33.34
CA GLY A 216 44.78 41.31 32.44
C GLY A 216 44.67 40.73 31.00
N PRO A 217 45.18 41.41 29.93
CA PRO A 217 44.83 41.15 28.54
C PRO A 217 45.86 40.30 27.76
N GLY A 218 45.41 39.52 26.76
CA GLY A 218 46.30 38.80 25.84
C GLY A 218 45.57 38.10 24.71
N ALA A 219 45.85 38.52 23.48
CA ALA A 219 45.26 38.03 22.23
C ALA A 219 45.61 36.56 21.92
N CYS A 220 44.68 35.80 21.33
CA CYS A 220 44.72 35.39 19.91
C CYS A 220 43.51 34.50 19.57
N SER A 221 42.91 34.79 18.42
CA SER A 221 41.67 34.20 17.91
C SER A 221 41.87 32.77 17.38
N ALA A 222 41.12 31.81 17.94
CA ALA A 222 40.79 30.55 17.27
C ALA A 222 39.28 30.27 17.43
N ARG A 223 38.50 30.74 16.46
CA ARG A 223 37.07 30.41 16.33
C ARG A 223 36.92 28.92 15.99
N THR A 224 36.79 28.09 17.03
CA THR A 224 36.19 26.76 16.87
C THR A 224 34.69 26.96 16.79
N VAL A 225 34.13 26.81 15.59
CA VAL A 225 32.67 26.71 15.40
C VAL A 225 32.23 25.43 16.09
N VAL A 226 31.77 25.56 17.33
CA VAL A 226 30.94 24.57 17.99
C VAL A 226 29.65 24.50 17.18
N VAL A 227 29.57 23.54 16.27
CA VAL A 227 28.31 23.16 15.64
C VAL A 227 27.43 22.66 16.78
N ARG A 228 26.51 23.53 17.19
CA ARG A 228 25.45 23.25 18.13
C ARG A 228 24.61 22.13 17.50
N THR A 229 24.93 20.88 17.84
CA THR A 229 24.13 19.71 17.45
C THR A 229 22.75 19.93 18.03
N GLY A 230 21.81 20.31 17.17
CA GLY A 230 20.40 20.35 17.49
C GLY A 230 20.00 19.03 18.11
N SER A 231 19.34 19.12 19.27
CA SER A 231 18.70 18.03 19.99
C SER A 231 18.04 17.03 19.02
N ALA A 232 18.41 15.76 19.16
CA ALA A 232 17.77 14.65 18.47
C ALA A 232 16.23 14.73 18.63
N PRO A 233 15.45 14.48 17.56
CA PRO A 233 14.00 14.41 17.69
C PRO A 233 13.66 13.22 18.59
N GLY A 234 12.97 13.49 19.69
CA GLY A 234 12.56 12.49 20.66
C GLY A 234 11.76 11.37 19.99
N ALA A 235 12.16 10.14 20.26
CA ALA A 235 11.39 8.93 19.97
C ALA A 235 10.09 8.95 20.81
N GLY A 236 9.06 9.60 20.28
CA GLY A 236 7.77 9.76 20.98
C GLY A 236 6.70 10.53 20.21
N SER A 237 7.00 11.11 19.06
CA SER A 237 5.98 11.78 18.25
C SER A 237 5.15 10.75 17.48
N GLY A 238 3.91 10.54 17.93
CA GLY A 238 2.85 10.10 17.03
C GLY A 238 2.75 11.04 15.83
N PRO A 239 2.10 10.63 14.72
CA PRO A 239 2.05 11.45 13.51
C PRO A 239 1.55 12.87 13.85
N ALA A 240 2.37 13.87 13.52
CA ALA A 240 1.98 15.27 13.70
C ALA A 240 0.69 15.54 12.89
N PRO A 241 -0.24 16.35 13.42
CA PRO A 241 -1.50 16.63 12.74
C PRO A 241 -1.26 17.22 11.34
N VAL A 242 -2.15 16.88 10.39
CA VAL A 242 -2.12 17.29 8.96
C VAL A 242 -2.23 18.83 8.79
N ARG A 243 -2.44 19.60 9.87
CA ARG A 243 -2.52 21.06 9.85
C ARG A 243 -1.20 21.68 9.36
N GLY A 244 -1.30 22.51 8.33
CA GLY A 244 -0.16 23.27 7.77
C GLY A 244 0.59 22.60 6.61
N LEU A 245 0.07 21.51 6.03
CA LEU A 245 0.62 20.97 4.79
C LEU A 245 0.23 21.87 3.60
N PRO A 246 1.18 22.33 2.78
CA PRO A 246 0.87 23.09 1.58
C PRO A 246 0.21 22.17 0.56
N VAL A 247 -1.13 22.14 0.55
CA VAL A 247 -1.98 21.31 -0.34
C VAL A 247 -1.52 21.43 -1.80
N ARG A 248 -1.10 22.63 -2.22
CA ARG A 248 -0.56 22.91 -3.55
C ARG A 248 0.68 22.08 -3.91
N LEU A 249 1.55 21.75 -2.95
CA LEU A 249 2.73 20.92 -3.20
C LEU A 249 2.38 19.44 -3.40
N LEU A 250 1.24 18.98 -2.89
CA LEU A 250 0.82 17.58 -2.97
C LEU A 250 -0.24 17.33 -4.06
N ALA A 251 -0.90 18.39 -4.52
CA ALA A 251 -2.02 18.30 -5.47
C ALA A 251 -1.66 17.54 -6.75
N ALA A 252 -0.58 17.91 -7.45
CA ALA A 252 -0.22 17.26 -8.71
C ALA A 252 0.10 15.75 -8.54
N PRO A 253 0.90 15.31 -7.55
CA PRO A 253 1.09 13.89 -7.26
C PRO A 253 -0.19 13.13 -6.94
N VAL A 254 -1.04 13.71 -6.10
CA VAL A 254 -2.30 13.08 -5.71
C VAL A 254 -3.25 12.95 -6.90
N LEU A 255 -3.39 13.99 -7.72
CA LEU A 255 -4.28 13.99 -8.90
C LEU A 255 -3.81 13.01 -9.98
N LEU A 256 -2.50 12.94 -10.26
CA LEU A 256 -1.95 11.98 -11.22
C LEU A 256 -2.07 10.53 -10.74
N LEU A 257 -2.13 10.30 -9.44
CA LEU A 257 -2.28 8.97 -8.86
C LEU A 257 -3.74 8.52 -8.81
N LEU A 258 -4.67 9.42 -8.50
CA LEU A 258 -6.08 9.11 -8.24
C LEU A 258 -6.74 8.27 -9.34
N ALA A 259 -6.78 8.77 -10.58
CA ALA A 259 -7.50 8.09 -11.65
C ALA A 259 -6.85 6.74 -12.06
N PRO A 260 -5.52 6.63 -12.20
CA PRO A 260 -4.87 5.35 -12.42
C PRO A 260 -5.07 4.33 -11.28
N VAL A 261 -5.16 4.77 -10.02
CA VAL A 261 -5.49 3.87 -8.90
C VAL A 261 -6.95 3.43 -8.93
N CYS A 262 -7.89 4.31 -9.33
CA CYS A 262 -9.25 3.89 -9.63
C CYS A 262 -9.28 2.81 -10.72
N ALA A 263 -8.51 2.98 -11.80
CA ALA A 263 -8.33 1.97 -12.83
C ALA A 263 -7.77 0.66 -12.26
N LEU A 264 -6.77 0.70 -11.38
CA LEU A 264 -6.22 -0.50 -10.76
C LEU A 264 -7.28 -1.23 -9.92
N GLY A 265 -8.05 -0.52 -9.10
CA GLY A 265 -9.09 -1.13 -8.27
C GLY A 265 -10.22 -1.76 -9.08
N SER A 266 -10.60 -1.09 -10.17
CA SER A 266 -11.54 -1.62 -11.16
C SER A 266 -11.01 -2.88 -11.84
N LEU A 267 -9.80 -2.82 -12.40
CA LEU A 267 -9.18 -3.93 -13.12
C LEU A 267 -9.01 -5.15 -12.20
N MET A 268 -8.49 -4.98 -10.99
CA MET A 268 -8.34 -6.10 -10.04
C MET A 268 -9.66 -6.73 -9.62
N SER A 269 -10.75 -5.95 -9.54
CA SER A 269 -12.07 -6.46 -9.15
C SER A 269 -12.79 -7.17 -10.30
N PHE A 270 -12.61 -6.69 -11.54
CA PHE A 270 -13.46 -7.08 -12.67
C PHE A 270 -12.72 -7.80 -13.81
N LEU A 271 -11.38 -7.88 -13.84
CA LEU A 271 -10.68 -8.65 -14.88
C LEU A 271 -11.19 -10.10 -15.02
N PRO A 272 -11.41 -10.85 -13.92
CA PRO A 272 -11.94 -12.21 -14.00
C PRO A 272 -13.35 -12.30 -14.56
N LEU A 273 -14.12 -11.22 -14.51
CA LEU A 273 -15.49 -11.12 -15.03
C LEU A 273 -15.52 -10.58 -16.47
N ALA A 274 -14.51 -9.79 -16.86
CA ALA A 274 -14.44 -9.11 -18.14
C ALA A 274 -13.61 -9.87 -19.20
N LEU A 275 -12.81 -10.86 -18.80
CA LEU A 275 -11.96 -11.65 -19.70
C LEU A 275 -12.39 -13.12 -19.73
N ALA A 276 -11.95 -13.83 -20.77
CA ALA A 276 -12.10 -15.28 -20.83
C ALA A 276 -11.42 -15.97 -19.62
N PRO A 277 -11.95 -17.09 -19.11
CA PRO A 277 -11.44 -17.77 -17.91
C PRO A 277 -9.95 -18.10 -17.98
N GLN A 278 -9.45 -18.50 -19.15
CA GLN A 278 -8.04 -18.80 -19.39
C GLN A 278 -7.14 -17.56 -19.46
N ALA A 279 -7.68 -16.39 -19.79
CA ALA A 279 -6.92 -15.16 -19.97
C ALA A 279 -6.78 -14.36 -18.65
N ALA A 280 -7.78 -14.43 -17.77
CA ALA A 280 -7.80 -13.63 -16.54
C ALA A 280 -6.63 -13.93 -15.59
N PRO A 281 -6.28 -15.19 -15.26
CA PRO A 281 -5.12 -15.48 -14.40
C PRO A 281 -3.81 -14.99 -15.01
N ALA A 282 -3.61 -15.16 -16.32
CA ALA A 282 -2.41 -14.71 -17.02
C ALA A 282 -2.28 -13.18 -16.97
N ALA A 283 -3.36 -12.46 -17.27
CA ALA A 283 -3.38 -11.00 -17.22
C ALA A 283 -3.16 -10.46 -15.79
N LEU A 284 -3.77 -11.07 -14.77
CA LEU A 284 -3.56 -10.68 -13.37
C LEU A 284 -2.13 -10.96 -12.89
N LEU A 285 -1.55 -12.09 -13.28
CA LEU A 285 -0.15 -12.42 -13.00
C LEU A 285 0.78 -11.38 -13.63
N THR A 286 0.59 -11.11 -14.92
CA THR A 286 1.40 -10.12 -15.64
C THR A 286 1.25 -8.74 -15.02
N LEU A 287 0.03 -8.31 -14.69
CA LEU A 287 -0.23 -7.01 -14.09
C LEU A 287 0.50 -6.87 -12.75
N SER A 288 0.38 -7.85 -11.85
CA SER A 288 0.99 -7.79 -10.53
C SER A 288 2.52 -7.91 -10.57
N ALA A 289 3.07 -8.74 -11.45
CA ALA A 289 4.51 -8.83 -11.69
C ALA A 289 5.06 -7.51 -12.26
N ALA A 290 4.42 -6.98 -13.30
CA ALA A 290 4.78 -5.73 -13.95
C ALA A 290 4.69 -4.53 -13.00
N LEU A 291 3.68 -4.50 -12.12
CA LEU A 291 3.55 -3.48 -11.07
C LEU A 291 4.73 -3.52 -10.09
N THR A 292 5.13 -4.71 -9.68
CA THR A 292 6.28 -4.89 -8.79
C THR A 292 7.59 -4.46 -9.46
N ILE A 293 7.79 -4.89 -10.71
CA ILE A 293 8.97 -4.53 -11.52
C ILE A 293 9.03 -3.03 -11.79
N GLY A 294 7.93 -2.41 -12.21
CA GLY A 294 7.85 -0.98 -12.51
C GLY A 294 8.16 -0.12 -11.29
N ARG A 295 7.68 -0.54 -10.11
CA ARG A 295 7.99 0.12 -8.84
C ARG A 295 9.49 0.07 -8.52
N TRP A 296 10.10 -1.10 -8.64
CA TRP A 296 11.53 -1.27 -8.41
C TRP A 296 12.39 -0.47 -9.41
N ALA A 297 12.06 -0.56 -10.70
CA ALA A 297 12.79 0.14 -11.76
C ALA A 297 12.73 1.67 -11.60
N ALA A 298 11.57 2.22 -11.22
CA ALA A 298 11.43 3.65 -10.92
C ALA A 298 12.23 4.06 -9.68
N GLY A 299 12.29 3.22 -8.65
CA GLY A 299 13.12 3.43 -7.46
C GLY A 299 14.61 3.54 -7.82
N GLU A 300 15.14 2.53 -8.50
CA GLU A 300 16.53 2.53 -8.99
C GLU A 300 16.84 3.73 -9.88
N TRP A 301 15.91 4.13 -10.75
CA TRP A 301 16.10 5.31 -11.59
C TRP A 301 16.20 6.57 -10.75
N SER A 302 15.24 6.79 -9.85
CA SER A 302 15.18 7.96 -8.97
C SER A 302 16.47 8.11 -8.18
N ASP A 303 16.98 7.01 -7.64
CA ASP A 303 18.19 6.98 -6.81
C ASP A 303 19.47 7.29 -7.63
N ARG A 304 19.58 6.77 -8.86
CA ARG A 304 20.79 6.97 -9.69
C ARG A 304 20.85 8.32 -10.40
N ARG A 305 19.70 8.90 -10.77
CA ARG A 305 19.63 10.06 -11.69
C ARG A 305 19.02 11.32 -11.08
N GLY A 306 18.58 11.29 -9.82
CA GLY A 306 18.05 12.47 -9.10
C GLY A 306 16.80 13.11 -9.72
N GLY A 307 16.08 12.36 -10.57
CA GLY A 307 14.98 12.87 -11.40
C GLY A 307 13.60 12.53 -10.85
N THR A 308 13.22 13.08 -9.69
CA THR A 308 11.94 12.76 -9.04
C THR A 308 10.75 13.37 -9.78
N GLY A 309 9.74 12.56 -10.11
CA GLY A 309 8.45 13.01 -10.62
C GLY A 309 8.39 13.27 -12.13
N ARG A 310 9.45 12.94 -12.88
CA ARG A 310 9.46 13.07 -14.35
C ARG A 310 8.60 12.01 -15.04
N PHE A 311 8.46 10.83 -14.44
CA PHE A 311 7.69 9.73 -15.02
C PHE A 311 6.19 9.80 -14.74
N MET A 312 5.75 10.67 -13.83
CA MET A 312 4.37 10.67 -13.36
C MET A 312 3.32 10.86 -14.47
N ALA A 313 3.51 11.84 -15.36
CA ALA A 313 2.57 12.04 -16.48
C ALA A 313 2.68 10.96 -17.57
N PRO A 314 3.89 10.57 -18.04
CA PRO A 314 4.04 9.45 -18.96
C PRO A 314 3.43 8.14 -18.44
N CYS A 315 3.66 7.80 -17.17
CA CYS A 315 3.12 6.59 -16.55
C CYS A 315 1.59 6.67 -16.40
N ALA A 316 1.04 7.83 -16.00
CA ALA A 316 -0.41 8.00 -15.95
C ALA A 316 -1.06 7.88 -17.34
N ALA A 317 -0.40 8.40 -18.40
CA ALA A 317 -0.85 8.23 -19.78
C ALA A 317 -0.77 6.76 -20.22
N LEU A 318 0.30 6.05 -19.86
CA LEU A 318 0.43 4.62 -20.12
C LEU A 318 -0.69 3.82 -19.43
N CYS A 319 -1.04 4.16 -18.18
CA CYS A 319 -2.18 3.55 -17.49
C CYS A 319 -3.50 3.84 -18.20
N ALA A 320 -3.72 5.06 -18.70
CA ALA A 320 -4.93 5.40 -19.45
C ALA A 320 -5.02 4.57 -20.76
N LEU A 321 -3.93 4.50 -21.53
CA LEU A 321 -3.87 3.72 -22.77
C LEU A 321 -4.08 2.22 -22.50
N ALA A 322 -3.46 1.68 -21.45
CA ALA A 322 -3.64 0.28 -21.10
C ALA A 322 -5.06 -0.03 -20.60
N THR A 323 -5.70 0.89 -19.89
CA THR A 323 -7.12 0.77 -19.50
C THR A 323 -8.04 0.81 -20.73
N ALA A 324 -7.74 1.68 -21.70
CA ALA A 324 -8.45 1.69 -22.99
C ALA A 324 -8.24 0.39 -23.78
N ALA A 325 -7.03 -0.19 -23.73
CA ALA A 325 -6.76 -1.47 -24.36
C ALA A 325 -7.61 -2.59 -23.74
N PHE A 326 -7.79 -2.63 -22.42
CA PHE A 326 -8.71 -3.58 -21.77
C PHE A 326 -10.17 -3.38 -22.20
N ALA A 327 -10.61 -2.15 -22.44
CA ALA A 327 -11.95 -1.86 -22.97
C ALA A 327 -12.16 -2.46 -24.37
N VAL A 328 -11.13 -2.43 -25.22
CA VAL A 328 -11.16 -3.02 -26.56
C VAL A 328 -11.08 -4.55 -26.50
N VAL A 329 -10.17 -5.10 -25.69
CA VAL A 329 -9.94 -6.55 -25.59
C VAL A 329 -11.17 -7.28 -25.06
N GLY A 330 -11.84 -6.74 -24.04
CA GLY A 330 -13.05 -7.35 -23.49
C GLY A 330 -14.31 -7.06 -24.33
N GLY A 331 -14.31 -6.01 -25.15
CA GLY A 331 -15.47 -5.56 -25.92
C GLY A 331 -15.57 -6.13 -27.34
N GLY A 332 -14.55 -6.82 -27.82
CA GLY A 332 -14.57 -7.47 -29.14
C GLY A 332 -15.58 -8.62 -29.21
N PRO A 333 -16.10 -8.94 -30.42
CA PRO A 333 -16.90 -10.16 -30.60
C PRO A 333 -16.09 -11.36 -30.11
N ALA A 334 -16.74 -12.29 -29.39
CA ALA A 334 -16.11 -13.52 -28.93
C ALA A 334 -15.38 -14.16 -30.11
N ALA A 335 -14.05 -14.16 -30.04
CA ALA A 335 -13.24 -14.66 -31.12
C ALA A 335 -13.66 -16.13 -31.39
N PRO A 336 -13.91 -16.51 -32.66
CA PRO A 336 -14.22 -17.90 -32.98
C PRO A 336 -13.11 -18.82 -32.47
N GLU A 337 -13.48 -20.03 -32.06
CA GLU A 337 -12.57 -21.02 -31.48
C GLU A 337 -11.28 -21.16 -32.31
N GLY A 338 -10.12 -21.09 -31.65
CA GLY A 338 -8.80 -21.12 -32.30
C GLY A 338 -7.98 -19.84 -32.11
N GLY A 339 -7.35 -19.35 -33.18
CA GLY A 339 -6.29 -18.31 -33.14
C GLY A 339 -6.70 -16.95 -32.55
N GLY A 340 -7.99 -16.61 -32.57
CA GLY A 340 -8.47 -15.35 -31.99
C GLY A 340 -8.52 -15.36 -30.46
N ALA A 341 -8.69 -16.52 -29.81
CA ALA A 341 -8.59 -16.63 -28.35
C ALA A 341 -7.15 -16.40 -27.85
N VAL A 342 -6.16 -16.87 -28.63
CA VAL A 342 -4.74 -16.64 -28.35
C VAL A 342 -4.40 -15.15 -28.51
N ALA A 343 -4.87 -14.52 -29.59
CA ALA A 343 -4.66 -13.09 -29.82
C ALA A 343 -5.30 -12.22 -28.72
N GLY A 344 -6.53 -12.55 -28.29
CA GLY A 344 -7.21 -11.86 -27.18
C GLY A 344 -6.46 -11.99 -25.85
N THR A 345 -5.97 -13.20 -25.54
CA THR A 345 -5.14 -13.44 -24.35
C THR A 345 -3.83 -12.66 -24.40
N ALA A 346 -3.14 -12.68 -25.54
CA ALA A 346 -1.90 -11.91 -25.72
C ALA A 346 -2.14 -10.39 -25.58
N ALA A 347 -3.24 -9.88 -26.13
CA ALA A 347 -3.60 -8.48 -25.99
C ALA A 347 -3.93 -8.10 -24.53
N ALA A 348 -4.65 -8.95 -23.79
CA ALA A 348 -4.92 -8.76 -22.36
C ALA A 348 -3.62 -8.75 -21.55
N VAL A 349 -2.68 -9.66 -21.84
CA VAL A 349 -1.36 -9.74 -21.19
C VAL A 349 -0.51 -8.50 -21.52
N ALA A 350 -0.53 -8.01 -22.76
CA ALA A 350 0.18 -6.79 -23.15
C ALA A 350 -0.39 -5.55 -22.44
N ALA A 351 -1.73 -5.42 -22.36
CA ALA A 351 -2.39 -4.36 -21.61
C ALA A 351 -2.05 -4.44 -20.10
N ALA A 352 -2.07 -5.65 -19.52
CA ALA A 352 -1.67 -5.89 -18.13
C ALA A 352 -0.22 -5.48 -17.86
N LEU A 353 0.70 -5.83 -18.77
CA LEU A 353 2.12 -5.46 -18.68
C LEU A 353 2.30 -3.94 -18.68
N ALA A 354 1.68 -3.25 -19.64
CA ALA A 354 1.74 -1.80 -19.77
C ALA A 354 1.14 -1.09 -18.54
N PHE A 355 -0.05 -1.52 -18.11
CA PHE A 355 -0.73 -0.97 -16.95
C PHE A 355 0.10 -1.20 -15.68
N GLY A 356 0.60 -2.42 -15.47
CA GLY A 356 1.41 -2.78 -14.31
C GLY A 356 2.69 -1.94 -14.25
N LEU A 357 3.50 -1.90 -15.32
CA LEU A 357 4.73 -1.10 -15.35
C LEU A 357 4.46 0.39 -15.07
N GLY A 358 3.44 0.95 -15.73
CA GLY A 358 3.01 2.33 -15.53
C GLY A 358 2.58 2.61 -14.08
N MET A 359 1.69 1.78 -13.53
CA MET A 359 1.20 1.92 -12.16
C MET A 359 2.29 1.72 -11.12
N GLY A 360 3.18 0.75 -11.32
CA GLY A 360 4.29 0.48 -10.42
C GLY A 360 5.21 1.69 -10.30
N ALA A 361 5.64 2.23 -11.45
CA ALA A 361 6.48 3.41 -11.50
C ALA A 361 5.78 4.66 -10.93
N LEU A 362 4.50 4.86 -11.28
CA LEU A 362 3.70 5.98 -10.79
C LEU A 362 3.54 5.96 -9.27
N GLN A 363 3.35 4.79 -8.67
CA GLN A 363 3.27 4.64 -7.21
C GLN A 363 4.57 5.06 -6.52
N ASN A 364 5.72 4.62 -7.04
CA ASN A 364 7.01 5.00 -6.51
C ASN A 364 7.26 6.52 -6.65
N ASP A 365 7.11 7.05 -7.87
CA ASP A 365 7.41 8.44 -8.19
C ASP A 365 6.55 9.43 -7.41
N THR A 366 5.26 9.14 -7.26
CA THR A 366 4.34 10.02 -6.50
C THR A 366 4.74 10.10 -5.03
N LEU A 367 5.04 8.96 -4.40
CA LEU A 367 5.44 8.92 -3.00
C LEU A 367 6.80 9.60 -2.77
N VAL A 368 7.80 9.29 -3.60
CA VAL A 368 9.13 9.91 -3.53
C VAL A 368 9.05 11.41 -3.76
N ALA A 369 8.29 11.87 -4.75
CA ALA A 369 8.10 13.30 -4.99
C ALA A 369 7.45 14.02 -3.80
N MET A 370 6.50 13.38 -3.10
CA MET A 370 5.89 13.95 -1.89
C MET A 370 6.89 14.03 -0.72
N PHE A 371 7.77 13.03 -0.56
CA PHE A 371 8.84 13.08 0.44
C PHE A 371 9.82 14.22 0.19
N HIS A 372 10.31 14.37 -1.05
CA HIS A 372 11.21 15.46 -1.41
C HIS A 372 10.60 16.85 -1.18
N ARG A 373 9.28 17.02 -1.37
CA ARG A 373 8.60 18.31 -1.20
C ARG A 373 8.29 18.68 0.25
N THR A 374 8.34 17.73 1.17
CA THR A 374 7.86 17.92 2.55
C THR A 374 8.92 17.72 3.62
N GLY A 375 10.08 17.16 3.26
CA GLY A 375 11.22 16.97 4.13
C GLY A 375 11.07 15.75 5.08
N PRO A 376 12.19 15.30 5.68
CA PRO A 376 12.29 14.03 6.41
C PRO A 376 11.37 13.95 7.63
N GLU A 377 11.05 15.07 8.27
CA GLU A 377 10.21 15.08 9.48
C GLU A 377 8.75 14.67 9.23
N ARG A 378 8.30 14.76 7.97
CA ARG A 378 6.89 14.50 7.60
C ARG A 378 6.68 13.19 6.86
N HIS A 379 7.74 12.39 6.63
CA HIS A 379 7.65 11.15 5.84
C HIS A 379 6.57 10.17 6.35
N ALA A 380 6.47 9.96 7.66
CA ALA A 380 5.47 9.05 8.22
C ALA A 380 4.03 9.53 7.94
N THR A 381 3.75 10.81 8.15
CA THR A 381 2.43 11.42 7.88
C THR A 381 2.10 11.41 6.39
N ILE A 382 3.09 11.69 5.53
CA ILE A 382 2.93 11.69 4.07
C ILE A 382 2.68 10.29 3.52
N SER A 383 3.42 9.30 4.01
CA SER A 383 3.19 7.90 3.62
C SER A 383 1.81 7.43 4.05
N ALA A 384 1.36 7.77 5.26
CA ALA A 384 0.02 7.45 5.72
C ALA A 384 -1.07 8.10 4.84
N ALA A 385 -0.93 9.40 4.54
CA ALA A 385 -1.88 10.11 3.67
C ALA A 385 -1.89 9.54 2.23
N TRP A 386 -0.73 9.17 1.69
CA TRP A 386 -0.62 8.56 0.37
C TRP A 386 -1.30 7.19 0.34
N ASN A 387 -1.10 6.34 1.35
CA ASN A 387 -1.77 5.03 1.44
C ASN A 387 -3.29 5.18 1.58
N MET A 388 -3.77 6.08 2.46
CA MET A 388 -5.21 6.35 2.56
C MET A 388 -5.81 6.82 1.24
N THR A 389 -5.08 7.66 0.51
CA THR A 389 -5.48 8.14 -0.82
C THR A 389 -5.55 6.98 -1.82
N PHE A 390 -4.53 6.12 -1.82
CA PHE A 390 -4.47 4.94 -2.68
C PHE A 390 -5.64 4.00 -2.41
N ASP A 391 -5.86 3.62 -1.15
CA ASP A 391 -6.94 2.70 -0.76
C ASP A 391 -8.31 3.30 -1.11
N SER A 392 -8.52 4.59 -0.82
CA SER A 392 -9.76 5.31 -1.17
C SER A 392 -10.03 5.27 -2.68
N ALA A 393 -9.02 5.60 -3.49
CA ALA A 393 -9.12 5.60 -4.94
C ALA A 393 -9.38 4.19 -5.49
N TYR A 394 -8.70 3.18 -4.94
CA TYR A 394 -8.87 1.78 -5.33
C TYR A 394 -10.31 1.32 -5.13
N GLY A 395 -10.87 1.57 -3.94
CA GLY A 395 -12.26 1.26 -3.62
C GLY A 395 -13.25 2.05 -4.48
N ALA A 396 -13.02 3.34 -4.68
CA ALA A 396 -13.85 4.20 -5.51
C ALA A 396 -13.90 3.74 -6.97
N GLY A 397 -12.76 3.32 -7.53
CA GLY A 397 -12.68 2.80 -8.89
C GLY A 397 -13.50 1.53 -9.11
N ALA A 398 -13.44 0.60 -8.15
CA ALA A 398 -14.26 -0.61 -8.17
C ALA A 398 -15.76 -0.27 -8.08
N LEU A 399 -16.16 0.60 -7.14
CA LEU A 399 -17.56 1.03 -7.01
C LEU A 399 -18.05 1.73 -8.27
N LEU A 400 -17.28 2.69 -8.79
CA LEU A 400 -17.66 3.50 -9.94
C LEU A 400 -17.83 2.65 -11.19
N THR A 401 -16.91 1.71 -11.44
CA THR A 401 -17.02 0.79 -12.58
C THR A 401 -18.26 -0.08 -12.46
N GLY A 402 -18.46 -0.72 -11.31
CA GLY A 402 -19.62 -1.59 -11.07
C GLY A 402 -20.95 -0.84 -11.16
N ALA A 403 -21.03 0.34 -10.55
CA ALA A 403 -22.23 1.18 -10.55
C ALA A 403 -22.55 1.72 -11.95
N VAL A 404 -21.54 2.16 -12.71
CA VAL A 404 -21.72 2.63 -14.09
C VAL A 404 -22.16 1.48 -15.01
N ALA A 405 -21.50 0.32 -14.92
CA ALA A 405 -21.89 -0.87 -15.66
C ALA A 405 -23.35 -1.26 -15.38
N GLN A 406 -23.74 -1.30 -14.11
CA GLN A 406 -25.10 -1.68 -13.72
C GLN A 406 -26.16 -0.63 -14.05
N THR A 407 -25.91 0.66 -13.77
CA THR A 407 -26.90 1.74 -13.95
C THR A 407 -27.19 1.99 -15.43
N PHE A 408 -26.15 1.98 -16.27
CA PHE A 408 -26.28 2.25 -17.70
C PHE A 408 -26.39 0.96 -18.53
N SER A 409 -26.49 -0.21 -17.89
CA SER A 409 -26.50 -1.52 -18.55
C SER A 409 -25.34 -1.69 -19.55
N LEU A 410 -24.17 -1.15 -19.19
CA LEU A 410 -22.95 -1.24 -19.99
C LEU A 410 -22.23 -2.54 -19.70
N SER A 411 -21.57 -3.10 -20.72
CA SER A 411 -20.60 -4.17 -20.50
C SER A 411 -19.42 -3.66 -19.66
N LEU A 412 -18.81 -4.53 -18.85
CA LEU A 412 -17.60 -4.20 -18.08
C LEU A 412 -16.47 -3.58 -18.95
N PRO A 413 -16.20 -4.07 -20.17
CA PRO A 413 -15.24 -3.43 -21.07
C PRO A 413 -15.62 -1.98 -21.43
N ALA A 414 -16.89 -1.68 -21.68
CA ALA A 414 -17.34 -0.31 -21.91
C ALA A 414 -17.14 0.58 -20.67
N ALA A 415 -17.36 0.04 -19.46
CA ALA A 415 -17.07 0.73 -18.21
C ALA A 415 -15.56 1.01 -18.04
N PHE A 416 -14.67 0.10 -18.46
CA PHE A 416 -13.23 0.39 -18.54
C PHE A 416 -12.92 1.52 -19.53
N GLY A 417 -13.65 1.63 -20.64
CA GLY A 417 -13.53 2.73 -21.58
C GLY A 417 -13.82 4.10 -20.94
N VAL A 418 -14.88 4.19 -20.14
CA VAL A 418 -15.20 5.40 -19.36
C VAL A 418 -14.05 5.74 -18.40
N LEU A 419 -13.52 4.73 -17.70
CA LEU A 419 -12.42 4.92 -16.75
C LEU A 419 -11.11 5.36 -17.44
N ALA A 420 -10.85 4.86 -18.65
CA ALA A 420 -9.72 5.30 -19.46
C ALA A 420 -9.83 6.79 -19.85
N VAL A 421 -11.03 7.25 -20.23
CA VAL A 421 -11.29 8.67 -20.53
C VAL A 421 -11.10 9.53 -19.29
N LEU A 422 -11.62 9.12 -18.13
CA LEU A 422 -11.42 9.83 -16.87
C LEU A 422 -9.92 9.90 -16.49
N THR A 423 -9.17 8.83 -16.75
CA THR A 423 -7.72 8.79 -16.50
C THR A 423 -6.94 9.68 -17.46
N ALA A 424 -7.35 9.77 -18.73
CA ALA A 424 -6.74 10.71 -19.68
C ALA A 424 -7.05 12.17 -19.33
N ALA A 425 -8.26 12.45 -18.84
CA ALA A 425 -8.72 13.80 -18.51
C ALA A 425 -7.94 14.47 -17.36
N VAL A 426 -7.30 13.70 -16.47
CA VAL A 426 -6.46 14.27 -15.39
C VAL A 426 -5.07 14.72 -15.85
N LEU A 427 -4.60 14.28 -17.02
CA LEU A 427 -3.25 14.59 -17.52
C LEU A 427 -3.02 16.11 -17.74
N PRO A 428 -3.93 16.85 -18.43
CA PRO A 428 -3.74 18.28 -18.64
C PRO A 428 -3.84 19.09 -17.33
N ALA A 429 -4.80 18.74 -16.46
CA ALA A 429 -4.99 19.39 -15.17
C ALA A 429 -3.77 19.24 -14.26
N ALA A 430 -3.14 18.06 -14.27
CA ALA A 430 -1.93 17.81 -13.51
C ALA A 430 -0.71 18.56 -14.06
N ALA A 431 -0.60 18.77 -15.38
CA ALA A 431 0.46 19.55 -15.98
C ALA A 431 0.40 21.03 -15.53
N ALA A 432 -0.81 21.58 -15.39
CA ALA A 432 -1.04 22.95 -14.91
C ALA A 432 -0.66 23.16 -13.43
N LEU A 433 -0.69 22.10 -12.62
CA LEU A 433 -0.40 22.14 -11.18
C LEU A 433 1.06 21.83 -10.84
N ARG A 434 1.93 21.64 -11.85
CA ARG A 434 3.37 21.42 -11.62
C ARG A 434 4.02 22.72 -11.10
N PRO A 435 4.83 22.66 -10.02
CA PRO A 435 5.62 23.81 -9.60
C PRO A 435 6.50 24.27 -10.77
N ARG A 436 6.40 25.55 -11.14
CA ARG A 436 7.32 26.13 -12.14
C ARG A 436 8.74 26.04 -11.59
N PRO A 437 9.74 25.65 -12.41
CA PRO A 437 11.12 25.68 -11.97
C PRO A 437 11.46 27.10 -11.53
N SER A 438 11.86 27.27 -10.28
CA SER A 438 12.40 28.52 -9.79
C SER A 438 13.70 28.76 -10.53
N HIS A 439 13.70 29.69 -11.48
CA HIS A 439 14.92 30.23 -12.05
C HIS A 439 15.68 30.93 -10.90
N HIS A 440 16.60 30.22 -10.27
CA HIS A 440 17.68 30.85 -9.54
C HIS A 440 18.58 31.51 -10.59
N ARG A 441 18.39 32.82 -10.76
CA ARG A 441 19.39 33.71 -11.33
C ARG A 441 20.31 34.19 -10.21
#